data_AF-A0A317PM29-F1
#
_entry.id   AF-A0A317PM29-F1
#
_cell.length_a   1.000
_cell.length_b   1.000
_cell.length_c   1.000
_cell.angle_alpha   90.00
_cell.angle_beta   90.00
_cell.angle_gamma   90.00
#
_symmetry.space_group_name_H-M   'P 1'
#
loop_
_entity.id
_entity.type
_entity.pdbx_description
1 polymer ?
#
loop_
_entity_poly.entity_id
_entity_poly.type
_entity_poly.pdbx_seq_one_letter_code
_entity_poly.pdbx_strand_id
1 'polypeptide(L)'
;MKTLTLQGSPFATGQQLGQFGYTAWHRFVVNTPLWRSVTSPVHAPVLAQLQAAVREQFPAIWQELEGLAAGLDAPFGSVFAWNCRGDLVPSTSDGCTTVAGFTAQGEPVIAHNEDGYPQLFNDCALVTIQPDDGVAFTSFAYPGSICGHTFSVNAHGIVNTVNNIRAQHRPPGLPRQVLARAALNASTLDEAVAVLTQTARAGAFHHTLSRAGENQILSVEATGSGCSVREITQVAGHANHLVHPALANIEQVVTGSSASRQQRLEQWRSGLPEKALSPDEALAILSDTQSEPLPVYRQDPQDPDDENTLATAVFTLQQGKVGWQVYRGNRNNQENQGVVLVPE
;
A
#
# COMPACT_ATOMS: atom_id res chain seq x y z
N MET A 1 16.41 -6.97 2.08
CA MET A 1 16.07 -5.55 1.88
C MET A 1 16.61 -4.80 3.07
N LYS A 2 16.86 -3.48 2.97
CA LYS A 2 17.27 -2.71 4.15
C LYS A 2 16.16 -2.75 5.19
N THR A 3 16.52 -2.85 6.47
CA THR A 3 15.59 -2.67 7.58
C THR A 3 16.04 -1.46 8.39
N LEU A 4 15.09 -0.61 8.76
CA LEU A 4 15.35 0.62 9.51
C LEU A 4 14.39 0.70 10.69
N THR A 5 14.86 1.23 11.81
CA THR A 5 14.00 1.63 12.92
C THR A 5 14.13 3.14 13.09
N LEU A 6 13.01 3.85 12.99
CA LEU A 6 12.94 5.30 13.11
C LEU A 6 12.13 5.64 14.35
N GLN A 7 12.60 6.62 15.13
CA GLN A 7 11.96 7.02 16.37
C GLN A 7 11.81 8.54 16.45
N GLY A 8 10.79 9.01 17.15
CA GLY A 8 10.64 10.41 17.52
C GLY A 8 9.27 10.98 17.23
N SER A 9 9.19 12.32 17.28
CA SER A 9 8.01 13.08 16.88
C SER A 9 7.68 12.88 15.39
N PRO A 10 6.47 13.20 14.93
CA PRO A 10 6.10 13.06 13.53
C PRO A 10 7.09 13.74 12.57
N PHE A 11 7.53 14.96 12.89
CA PHE A 11 8.56 15.65 12.11
C PHE A 11 9.90 14.90 12.10
N ALA A 12 10.37 14.41 13.25
CA ALA A 12 11.63 13.68 13.34
C ALA A 12 11.58 12.35 12.56
N THR A 13 10.48 11.61 12.64
CA THR A 13 10.25 10.41 11.83
C THR A 13 10.26 10.74 10.34
N GLY A 14 9.53 11.79 9.93
CA GLY A 14 9.54 12.29 8.56
C GLY A 14 10.95 12.63 8.09
N GLN A 15 11.72 13.36 8.89
CA GLN A 15 13.09 13.74 8.56
C GLN A 15 14.00 12.54 8.33
N GLN A 16 13.90 11.51 9.17
CA GLN A 16 14.68 10.28 8.98
C GLN A 16 14.24 9.50 7.74
N LEU A 17 12.93 9.42 7.45
CA LEU A 17 12.42 8.85 6.19
C LEU A 17 12.97 9.61 4.97
N GLY A 18 13.03 10.94 5.05
CA GLY A 18 13.57 11.78 3.98
C GLY A 18 15.06 11.55 3.77
N GLN A 19 15.84 11.48 4.85
CA GLN A 19 17.28 11.19 4.79
C GLN A 19 17.56 9.81 4.17
N PHE A 20 16.74 8.81 4.50
CA PHE A 20 16.78 7.50 3.87
C PHE A 20 16.53 7.60 2.35
N GLY A 21 15.51 8.36 1.94
CA GLY A 21 15.12 8.51 0.54
C GLY A 21 15.98 9.46 -0.29
N TYR A 22 16.82 10.30 0.34
CA TYR A 22 17.52 11.43 -0.28
C TYR A 22 18.23 11.06 -1.60
N THR A 23 19.06 10.02 -1.58
CA THR A 23 19.87 9.66 -2.75
C THR A 23 19.00 9.20 -3.92
N ALA A 24 18.02 8.33 -3.69
CA ALA A 24 17.12 7.86 -4.73
C ALA A 24 16.19 8.97 -5.24
N TRP A 25 15.75 9.85 -4.35
CA TRP A 25 14.94 11.01 -4.70
C TRP A 25 15.65 11.88 -5.75
N HIS A 26 16.86 12.34 -5.44
CA HIS A 26 17.63 13.24 -6.33
C HIS A 26 18.20 12.54 -7.56
N ARG A 27 18.61 11.27 -7.45
CA ARG A 27 19.18 10.52 -8.58
C ARG A 27 18.12 10.10 -9.59
N PHE A 28 16.94 9.68 -9.11
CA PHE A 28 15.95 9.01 -9.94
C PHE A 28 14.58 9.68 -9.89
N VAL A 29 13.94 9.78 -8.73
CA VAL A 29 12.52 10.16 -8.61
C VAL A 29 12.22 11.49 -9.31
N VAL A 30 12.99 12.53 -9.02
CA VAL A 30 12.78 13.88 -9.58
C VAL A 30 13.05 13.97 -11.10
N ASN A 31 13.69 12.95 -11.67
CA ASN A 31 14.02 12.90 -13.09
C ASN A 31 12.97 12.13 -13.92
N THR A 32 12.00 11.49 -13.27
CA THR A 32 10.96 10.69 -13.94
C THR A 32 9.93 11.57 -14.67
N PRO A 33 9.31 11.07 -15.77
CA PRO A 33 8.17 11.74 -16.41
C PRO A 33 6.97 11.90 -15.46
N LEU A 34 6.77 10.93 -14.55
CA LEU A 34 5.70 10.98 -13.55
C LEU A 34 5.90 12.16 -12.59
N TRP A 35 7.11 12.36 -12.07
CA TRP A 35 7.41 13.50 -11.21
C TRP A 35 7.07 14.82 -11.90
N ARG A 36 7.51 15.02 -13.15
CA ARG A 36 7.24 16.26 -13.90
C ARG A 36 5.75 16.52 -14.07
N SER A 37 4.97 15.47 -14.30
CA SER A 37 3.52 15.55 -14.43
C SER A 37 2.87 15.94 -13.11
N VAL A 38 3.26 15.27 -12.01
CA VAL A 38 2.74 15.46 -10.66
C VAL A 38 3.06 16.85 -10.10
N THR A 39 4.25 17.38 -10.37
CA THR A 39 4.68 18.71 -9.89
C THR A 39 4.33 19.84 -10.86
N SER A 40 3.52 19.58 -11.88
CA SER A 40 3.11 20.61 -12.84
C SER A 40 2.33 21.73 -12.13
N PRO A 41 2.58 23.02 -12.45
CA PRO A 41 1.85 24.15 -11.86
C PRO A 41 0.33 24.10 -12.07
N VAL A 42 -0.16 23.32 -13.05
CA VAL A 42 -1.59 23.09 -13.28
C VAL A 42 -2.29 22.52 -12.04
N HIS A 43 -1.56 21.80 -11.18
CA HIS A 43 -2.10 21.18 -9.98
C HIS A 43 -2.12 22.12 -8.76
N ALA A 44 -1.57 23.34 -8.86
CA ALA A 44 -1.48 24.25 -7.71
C ALA A 44 -2.84 24.53 -7.01
N PRO A 45 -3.97 24.76 -7.73
CA PRO A 45 -5.26 25.01 -7.08
C PRO A 45 -5.81 23.81 -6.30
N VAL A 46 -5.65 22.59 -6.84
CA VAL A 46 -6.11 21.37 -6.14
C VAL A 46 -5.17 21.04 -4.98
N LEU A 47 -3.86 21.18 -5.16
CA LEU A 47 -2.86 20.97 -4.11
C LEU A 47 -3.11 21.86 -2.89
N ALA A 48 -3.47 23.12 -3.09
CA ALA A 48 -3.79 24.03 -1.98
C ALA A 48 -4.97 23.50 -1.13
N GLN A 49 -5.99 22.93 -1.77
CA GLN A 49 -7.15 22.34 -1.07
C GLN A 49 -6.76 21.05 -0.33
N LEU A 50 -5.99 20.15 -0.97
CA LEU A 50 -5.49 18.94 -0.34
C LEU A 50 -4.63 19.28 0.88
N GLN A 51 -3.72 20.27 0.76
CA GLN A 51 -2.88 20.71 1.86
C GLN A 51 -3.67 21.27 3.03
N ALA A 52 -4.69 22.10 2.75
CA ALA A 52 -5.55 22.65 3.80
C ALA A 52 -6.27 21.53 4.58
N ALA A 53 -6.84 20.55 3.87
CA ALA A 53 -7.51 19.41 4.48
C ALA A 53 -6.57 18.57 5.37
N VAL A 54 -5.35 18.30 4.89
CA VAL A 54 -4.36 17.54 5.68
C VAL A 54 -3.91 18.32 6.91
N ARG A 55 -3.62 19.62 6.80
CA ARG A 55 -3.23 20.46 7.95
C ARG A 55 -4.29 20.49 9.03
N GLU A 56 -5.56 20.60 8.63
CA GLU A 56 -6.68 20.71 9.54
C GLU A 56 -6.99 19.37 10.22
N GLN A 57 -7.04 18.28 9.46
CA GLN A 57 -7.57 17.00 9.95
C GLN A 57 -6.48 16.03 10.42
N PHE A 58 -5.25 16.13 9.89
CA PHE A 58 -4.13 15.26 10.26
C PHE A 58 -2.83 16.05 10.51
N PRO A 59 -2.79 16.94 11.52
CA PRO A 59 -1.63 17.80 11.79
C PRO A 59 -0.34 17.01 12.09
N ALA A 60 -0.43 15.83 12.69
CA ALA A 60 0.74 14.97 12.90
C ALA A 60 1.31 14.44 11.57
N ILE A 61 0.45 14.00 10.63
CA ILE A 61 0.90 13.54 9.31
C ILE A 61 1.41 14.72 8.47
N TRP A 62 0.83 15.91 8.65
CA TRP A 62 1.37 17.13 8.06
C TRP A 62 2.82 17.40 8.50
N GLN A 63 3.10 17.31 9.81
CA GLN A 63 4.47 17.42 10.34
C GLN A 63 5.39 16.32 9.83
N GLU A 64 4.90 15.08 9.68
CA GLU A 64 5.65 13.98 9.06
C GLU A 64 6.04 14.31 7.61
N LEU A 65 5.14 14.93 6.84
CA LEU A 65 5.44 15.41 5.48
C LEU A 65 6.43 16.59 5.45
N GLU A 66 6.35 17.51 6.42
CA GLU A 66 7.33 18.60 6.57
C GLU A 66 8.72 18.06 6.90
N GLY A 67 8.78 17.10 7.82
CA GLY A 67 10.00 16.37 8.15
C GLY A 67 10.56 15.65 6.93
N LEU A 68 9.70 14.92 6.20
CA LEU A 68 10.08 14.22 4.96
C LEU A 68 10.73 15.18 3.96
N ALA A 69 10.13 16.34 3.74
CA ALA A 69 10.70 17.35 2.86
C ALA A 69 12.06 17.89 3.34
N ALA A 70 12.20 18.12 4.65
CA ALA A 70 13.46 18.54 5.25
C ALA A 70 14.56 17.47 5.11
N GLY A 71 14.22 16.20 5.31
CA GLY A 71 15.17 15.09 5.18
C GLY A 71 15.60 14.83 3.73
N LEU A 72 14.71 15.09 2.76
CA LEU A 72 15.01 15.01 1.34
C LEU A 72 15.80 16.22 0.81
N ASP A 73 15.94 17.29 1.60
CA ASP A 73 16.41 18.60 1.14
C ASP A 73 15.67 19.06 -0.13
N ALA A 74 14.33 19.08 -0.05
CA ALA A 74 13.47 19.35 -1.18
C ALA A 74 12.35 20.34 -0.83
N PRO A 75 11.85 21.14 -1.80
CA PRO A 75 10.72 22.01 -1.57
C PRO A 75 9.48 21.23 -1.12
N PHE A 76 8.89 21.63 0.01
CA PHE A 76 7.73 20.96 0.59
C PHE A 76 6.59 20.74 -0.42
N GLY A 77 6.29 21.74 -1.25
CA GLY A 77 5.23 21.65 -2.26
C GLY A 77 5.41 20.48 -3.23
N SER A 78 6.64 20.22 -3.68
CA SER A 78 6.97 19.12 -4.58
C SER A 78 6.87 17.76 -3.89
N VAL A 79 7.30 17.67 -2.64
CA VAL A 79 7.22 16.45 -1.82
C VAL A 79 5.77 16.11 -1.49
N PHE A 80 4.99 17.12 -1.11
CA PHE A 80 3.55 16.95 -0.88
C PHE A 80 2.83 16.49 -2.16
N ALA A 81 3.14 17.11 -3.32
CA ALA A 81 2.59 16.69 -4.60
C ALA A 81 2.94 15.23 -4.94
N TRP A 82 4.18 14.81 -4.69
CA TRP A 82 4.59 13.41 -4.88
C TRP A 82 3.81 12.42 -4.00
N ASN A 83 3.51 12.78 -2.75
CA ASN A 83 2.68 12.00 -1.84
C ASN A 83 1.17 12.08 -2.19
N CYS A 84 0.80 12.94 -3.15
CA CYS A 84 -0.54 13.04 -3.74
C CYS A 84 -0.60 12.52 -5.18
N ARG A 85 0.41 11.78 -5.67
CA ARG A 85 0.53 11.43 -7.10
C ARG A 85 -0.72 10.75 -7.67
N GLY A 86 -1.31 9.81 -6.93
CA GLY A 86 -2.55 9.13 -7.36
C GLY A 86 -3.84 9.90 -7.12
N ASP A 87 -3.75 11.08 -6.51
CA ASP A 87 -4.83 12.04 -6.35
C ASP A 87 -4.81 13.07 -7.49
N LEU A 88 -3.63 13.32 -8.08
CA LEU A 88 -3.41 14.34 -9.10
C LEU A 88 -3.45 13.78 -10.54
N VAL A 89 -2.84 12.62 -10.77
CA VAL A 89 -2.75 12.02 -12.11
C VAL A 89 -3.40 10.63 -12.14
N PRO A 90 -3.99 10.23 -13.28
CA PRO A 90 -4.70 8.96 -13.40
C PRO A 90 -3.79 7.73 -13.45
N SER A 91 -2.54 7.89 -13.89
CA SER A 91 -1.57 6.81 -14.00
C SER A 91 -0.36 7.09 -13.13
N THR A 92 -0.05 6.13 -12.26
CA THR A 92 1.17 6.04 -11.47
C THR A 92 1.85 4.72 -11.81
N SER A 93 3.18 4.68 -11.72
CA SER A 93 3.99 3.46 -11.93
C SER A 93 4.03 2.66 -10.62
N ASP A 94 2.84 2.22 -10.22
CA ASP A 94 2.55 1.56 -8.95
C ASP A 94 1.50 0.47 -9.28
N GLY A 95 1.94 -0.79 -9.31
CA GLY A 95 1.14 -1.99 -9.54
C GLY A 95 1.12 -2.85 -8.29
N CYS A 96 0.03 -3.57 -8.02
CA CYS A 96 -0.04 -4.40 -6.82
C CYS A 96 -0.94 -5.61 -7.05
N THR A 97 -0.64 -6.72 -6.37
CA THR A 97 -1.54 -7.89 -6.32
C THR A 97 -1.61 -8.41 -4.90
N THR A 98 -2.82 -8.50 -4.35
CA THR A 98 -3.07 -9.07 -3.01
C THR A 98 -3.83 -10.39 -3.14
N VAL A 99 -3.49 -11.35 -2.29
CA VAL A 99 -4.22 -12.61 -2.09
C VAL A 99 -4.51 -12.75 -0.61
N ALA A 100 -5.74 -13.09 -0.26
CA ALA A 100 -6.13 -13.30 1.12
C ALA A 100 -7.09 -14.48 1.27
N GLY A 101 -7.05 -15.12 2.44
CA GLY A 101 -7.88 -16.27 2.76
C GLY A 101 -7.55 -16.78 4.15
N PHE A 102 -7.93 -18.03 4.43
CA PHE A 102 -7.73 -18.64 5.75
C PHE A 102 -6.98 -19.95 5.61
N THR A 103 -6.14 -20.29 6.58
CA THR A 103 -5.54 -21.62 6.67
C THR A 103 -6.61 -22.69 6.92
N ALA A 104 -6.23 -23.98 6.86
CA ALA A 104 -7.11 -25.07 7.25
C ALA A 104 -7.59 -24.97 8.72
N GLN A 105 -6.87 -24.22 9.57
CA GLN A 105 -7.20 -23.96 10.97
C GLN A 105 -8.09 -22.70 11.13
N GLY A 106 -8.41 -21.99 10.05
CA GLY A 106 -9.22 -20.78 10.08
C GLY A 106 -8.43 -19.50 10.40
N GLU A 107 -7.09 -19.56 10.39
CA GLU A 107 -6.23 -18.40 10.68
C GLU A 107 -6.09 -17.53 9.41
N PRO A 108 -6.22 -16.19 9.50
CA PRO A 108 -6.06 -15.33 8.35
C PRO A 108 -4.65 -15.38 7.74
N VAL A 109 -4.59 -15.42 6.42
CA VAL A 109 -3.37 -15.27 5.60
C VAL A 109 -3.60 -14.13 4.62
N ILE A 110 -2.69 -13.17 4.59
CA ILE A 110 -2.68 -12.07 3.61
C ILE A 110 -1.30 -12.02 2.98
N ALA A 111 -1.24 -12.08 1.65
CA ALA A 111 -0.01 -11.94 0.90
C ALA A 111 -0.14 -10.82 -0.16
N HIS A 112 0.95 -10.13 -0.46
CA HIS A 112 0.93 -8.94 -1.30
C HIS A 112 2.20 -8.78 -2.13
N ASN A 113 2.08 -8.64 -3.45
CA ASN A 113 3.11 -8.12 -4.34
C ASN A 113 2.99 -6.61 -4.45
N GLU A 114 4.09 -5.92 -4.18
CA GLU A 114 4.27 -4.50 -4.42
C GLU A 114 5.14 -4.32 -5.67
N ASP A 115 4.55 -3.79 -6.74
CA ASP A 115 5.21 -3.49 -8.02
C ASP A 115 5.44 -1.99 -8.17
N GLY A 116 6.62 -1.61 -8.64
CA GLY A 116 6.97 -0.22 -8.92
C GLY A 116 8.23 -0.12 -9.76
N TYR A 117 8.80 1.07 -9.85
CA TYR A 117 10.01 1.32 -10.63
C TYR A 117 11.16 0.33 -10.33
N PRO A 118 11.62 -0.48 -11.30
CA PRO A 118 12.72 -1.43 -11.11
C PRO A 118 14.00 -0.78 -10.60
N GLN A 119 14.23 0.48 -10.95
CA GLN A 119 15.38 1.28 -10.55
C GLN A 119 15.39 1.57 -9.04
N LEU A 120 14.25 1.43 -8.36
CA LEU A 120 14.11 1.59 -6.91
C LEU A 120 14.26 0.28 -6.11
N PHE A 121 14.50 -0.86 -6.77
CA PHE A 121 14.58 -2.19 -6.12
C PHE A 121 15.56 -2.24 -4.94
N ASN A 122 16.70 -1.55 -5.04
CA ASN A 122 17.72 -1.48 -3.98
C ASN A 122 17.60 -0.24 -3.06
N ASP A 123 16.65 0.64 -3.36
CA ASP A 123 16.46 1.92 -2.67
C ASP A 123 15.20 1.93 -1.79
N CYS A 124 14.42 0.83 -1.76
CA CYS A 124 13.31 0.63 -0.82
C CYS A 124 13.79 -0.05 0.49
N ALA A 125 12.99 0.08 1.55
CA ALA A 125 13.29 -0.51 2.86
C ALA A 125 12.03 -1.01 3.58
N LEU A 126 12.21 -1.93 4.53
CA LEU A 126 11.25 -2.12 5.61
C LEU A 126 11.59 -1.16 6.74
N VAL A 127 10.61 -0.37 7.15
CA VAL A 127 10.79 0.65 8.18
C VAL A 127 9.85 0.36 9.33
N THR A 128 10.42 0.22 10.52
CA THR A 128 9.69 0.21 11.78
C THR A 128 9.70 1.62 12.36
N ILE A 129 8.51 2.20 12.54
CA ILE A 129 8.33 3.52 13.15
C ILE A 129 7.89 3.32 14.60
N GLN A 130 8.63 3.93 15.51
CA GLN A 130 8.37 3.99 16.95
C GLN A 130 8.12 5.46 17.31
N PRO A 131 6.89 5.96 17.18
CA PRO A 131 6.63 7.36 17.43
C PRO A 131 6.72 7.66 18.93
N ASP A 132 7.03 8.91 19.29
CA ASP A 132 6.99 9.37 20.69
C ASP A 132 5.57 9.29 21.27
N ASP A 133 4.56 9.49 20.40
CA ASP A 133 3.13 9.36 20.71
C ASP A 133 2.40 8.69 19.54
N GLY A 134 1.48 7.78 19.86
CA GLY A 134 0.72 6.98 18.90
C GLY A 134 1.20 5.54 18.74
N VAL A 135 0.81 4.92 17.62
CA VAL A 135 0.97 3.48 17.39
C VAL A 135 2.24 3.19 16.60
N ALA A 136 3.08 2.29 17.12
CA ALA A 136 4.23 1.79 16.38
C ALA A 136 3.80 0.85 15.24
N PHE A 137 4.53 0.83 14.13
CA PHE A 137 4.22 -0.05 12.99
C PHE A 137 5.45 -0.36 12.15
N THR A 138 5.38 -1.42 11.36
CA THR A 138 6.36 -1.76 10.33
C THR A 138 5.69 -1.68 8.95
N SER A 139 6.32 -0.99 7.99
CA SER A 139 5.81 -0.80 6.63
C SER A 139 6.93 -0.94 5.61
N PHE A 140 6.60 -1.37 4.39
CA PHE A 140 7.48 -1.14 3.25
C PHE A 140 7.44 0.35 2.88
N ALA A 141 8.61 0.95 2.66
CA ALA A 141 8.77 2.37 2.40
C ALA A 141 9.49 2.61 1.07
N TYR A 142 8.87 3.44 0.23
CA TYR A 142 9.48 4.02 -0.96
C TYR A 142 10.29 5.26 -0.61
N PRO A 143 11.42 5.52 -1.31
CA PRO A 143 12.11 6.78 -1.18
C PRO A 143 11.20 7.96 -1.55
N GLY A 144 11.15 8.97 -0.68
CA GLY A 144 10.37 10.18 -0.90
C GLY A 144 8.87 10.08 -0.59
N SER A 145 8.40 8.98 -0.01
CA SER A 145 6.99 8.83 0.38
C SER A 145 6.83 8.49 1.87
N ILE A 146 5.73 8.94 2.47
CA ILE A 146 5.32 8.46 3.81
C ILE A 146 4.84 7.00 3.73
N CYS A 147 4.88 6.30 4.86
CA CYS A 147 4.49 4.89 4.95
C CYS A 147 2.97 4.69 4.84
N GLY A 148 2.53 3.45 4.60
CA GLY A 148 1.13 3.02 4.70
C GLY A 148 0.39 2.79 3.39
N HIS A 149 0.97 3.13 2.24
CA HIS A 149 0.35 2.92 0.92
C HIS A 149 0.85 1.67 0.18
N THR A 150 1.42 0.71 0.91
CA THR A 150 2.00 -0.55 0.39
C THR A 150 1.50 -1.72 1.25
N PHE A 151 2.37 -2.36 2.04
CA PHE A 151 2.01 -3.34 3.05
C PHE A 151 2.61 -2.97 4.40
N SER A 152 1.86 -3.29 5.47
CA SER A 152 2.24 -2.92 6.83
C SER A 152 1.57 -3.79 7.89
N VAL A 153 2.16 -3.77 9.09
CA VAL A 153 1.57 -4.29 10.33
C VAL A 153 1.82 -3.31 11.47
N ASN A 154 0.80 -2.99 12.26
CA ASN A 154 0.93 -2.11 13.42
C ASN A 154 1.04 -2.87 14.75
N ALA A 155 1.35 -2.17 15.84
CA ALA A 155 1.56 -2.75 17.17
C ALA A 155 0.30 -3.39 17.77
N HIS A 156 -0.89 -3.09 17.24
CA HIS A 156 -2.14 -3.75 17.60
C HIS A 156 -2.43 -5.00 16.75
N GLY A 157 -1.48 -5.39 15.89
CA GLY A 157 -1.59 -6.56 15.01
C GLY A 157 -2.49 -6.36 13.82
N ILE A 158 -2.80 -5.12 13.43
CA ILE A 158 -3.56 -4.84 12.22
C ILE A 158 -2.59 -4.91 11.04
N VAL A 159 -2.88 -5.82 10.11
CA VAL A 159 -2.25 -5.91 8.80
C VAL A 159 -3.06 -5.07 7.81
N ASN A 160 -2.37 -4.27 7.01
CA ASN A 160 -2.97 -3.50 5.91
C ASN A 160 -2.09 -3.64 4.67
N THR A 161 -2.67 -4.18 3.59
CA THR A 161 -2.07 -4.21 2.25
C THR A 161 -2.90 -3.36 1.30
N VAL A 162 -2.24 -2.59 0.45
CA VAL A 162 -2.88 -1.53 -0.33
C VAL A 162 -2.66 -1.76 -1.80
N ASN A 163 -3.74 -1.78 -2.56
CA ASN A 163 -3.70 -1.87 -4.01
C ASN A 163 -4.08 -0.52 -4.64
N ASN A 164 -3.27 -0.07 -5.60
CA ASN A 164 -3.57 1.11 -6.41
C ASN A 164 -4.93 0.96 -7.13
N ILE A 165 -5.79 1.99 -7.11
CA ILE A 165 -7.03 2.07 -7.90
C ILE A 165 -7.01 3.36 -8.72
N ARG A 166 -7.33 3.23 -10.03
CA ARG A 166 -7.28 4.33 -11.00
C ARG A 166 -8.68 4.88 -11.31
N ALA A 167 -9.38 5.36 -10.27
CA ALA A 167 -10.67 6.04 -10.44
C ALA A 167 -10.49 7.35 -11.23
N GLN A 168 -11.38 7.62 -12.20
CA GLN A 168 -11.29 8.80 -13.04
C GLN A 168 -11.71 10.07 -12.29
N HIS A 169 -12.81 9.99 -11.53
CA HIS A 169 -13.25 11.08 -10.69
C HIS A 169 -12.38 11.17 -9.43
N ARG A 170 -11.68 12.30 -9.26
CA ARG A 170 -10.82 12.60 -8.11
C ARG A 170 -11.20 13.99 -7.57
N PRO A 171 -12.22 14.08 -6.69
CA PRO A 171 -12.65 15.35 -6.13
C PRO A 171 -11.60 15.88 -5.13
N PRO A 172 -11.64 17.18 -4.77
CA PRO A 172 -10.85 17.66 -3.65
C PRO A 172 -11.26 16.94 -2.35
N GLY A 173 -10.28 16.54 -1.54
CA GLY A 173 -10.48 15.80 -0.29
C GLY A 173 -9.13 15.44 0.33
N LEU A 174 -9.11 14.51 1.27
CA LEU A 174 -7.85 14.02 1.81
C LEU A 174 -7.12 13.10 0.81
N PRO A 175 -5.78 13.24 0.67
CA PRO A 175 -5.00 12.36 -0.20
C PRO A 175 -5.07 10.91 0.25
N ARG A 176 -5.16 9.99 -0.71
CA ARG A 176 -5.27 8.55 -0.43
C ARG A 176 -4.10 7.99 0.39
N GLN A 177 -2.88 8.53 0.22
CA GLN A 177 -1.71 8.11 1.01
C GLN A 177 -1.78 8.59 2.46
N VAL A 178 -2.32 9.79 2.69
CA VAL A 178 -2.54 10.32 4.05
C VAL A 178 -3.54 9.46 4.79
N LEU A 179 -4.64 9.06 4.13
CA LEU A 179 -5.65 8.16 4.72
C LEU A 179 -5.08 6.77 5.00
N ALA A 180 -4.26 6.23 4.10
CA ALA A 180 -3.59 4.95 4.30
C ALA A 180 -2.59 5.00 5.49
N ARG A 181 -1.83 6.09 5.61
CA ARG A 181 -0.95 6.35 6.75
C ARG A 181 -1.72 6.52 8.07
N ALA A 182 -2.85 7.23 8.04
CA ALA A 182 -3.71 7.45 9.20
C ALA A 182 -4.32 6.14 9.71
N ALA A 183 -4.72 5.24 8.80
CA ALA A 183 -5.27 3.93 9.15
C ALA A 183 -4.28 3.06 9.96
N LEU A 184 -2.96 3.30 9.87
CA LEU A 184 -1.98 2.58 10.69
C LEU A 184 -2.04 2.95 12.17
N ASN A 185 -2.68 4.06 12.53
CA ASN A 185 -2.88 4.47 13.91
C ASN A 185 -4.11 3.80 14.56
N ALA A 186 -4.86 2.97 13.82
CA ALA A 186 -6.02 2.28 14.35
C ALA A 186 -5.63 1.17 15.34
N SER A 187 -6.43 0.99 16.39
CA SER A 187 -6.32 -0.13 17.33
C SER A 187 -7.29 -1.26 17.00
N THR A 188 -8.32 -1.00 16.18
CA THR A 188 -9.32 -1.98 15.72
C THR A 188 -9.55 -1.95 14.20
N LEU A 189 -10.13 -3.02 13.64
CA LEU A 189 -10.54 -3.03 12.23
C LEU A 189 -11.59 -1.95 11.93
N ASP A 190 -12.54 -1.73 12.83
CA ASP A 190 -13.58 -0.72 12.68
C ASP A 190 -13.01 0.70 12.60
N GLU A 191 -12.02 1.02 13.43
CA GLU A 191 -11.31 2.31 13.37
C GLU A 191 -10.57 2.48 12.05
N ALA A 192 -9.87 1.44 11.58
CA ALA A 192 -9.19 1.48 10.29
C ALA A 192 -10.19 1.69 9.15
N VAL A 193 -11.31 0.95 9.15
CA VAL A 193 -12.39 1.12 8.17
C VAL A 193 -13.00 2.51 8.24
N ALA A 194 -13.24 3.06 9.43
CA ALA A 194 -13.81 4.40 9.61
C ALA A 194 -12.91 5.47 8.98
N VAL A 195 -11.60 5.44 9.27
CA VAL A 195 -10.61 6.34 8.65
C VAL A 195 -10.66 6.24 7.13
N LEU A 196 -10.77 5.02 6.59
CA LEU A 196 -10.75 4.79 5.16
C LEU A 196 -12.07 5.14 4.45
N THR A 197 -13.22 5.11 5.13
CA THR A 197 -14.53 5.18 4.45
C THR A 197 -15.35 6.43 4.78
N GLN A 198 -15.16 7.03 5.96
CA GLN A 198 -16.02 8.12 6.43
C GLN A 198 -15.48 9.51 6.09
N THR A 199 -14.28 9.57 5.54
CA THR A 199 -13.60 10.83 5.25
C THR A 199 -13.65 11.16 3.77
N ALA A 200 -13.99 12.42 3.43
CA ALA A 200 -13.92 12.90 2.06
C ALA A 200 -12.49 12.74 1.52
N ARG A 201 -12.34 12.06 0.38
CA ARG A 201 -11.04 11.67 -0.18
C ARG A 201 -10.91 12.06 -1.65
N ALA A 202 -9.68 12.23 -2.09
CA ALA A 202 -9.39 12.56 -3.48
C ALA A 202 -9.19 11.31 -4.35
N GLY A 203 -8.07 10.61 -4.16
CA GLY A 203 -7.74 9.40 -4.89
C GLY A 203 -8.43 8.16 -4.34
N ALA A 204 -8.19 7.04 -5.01
CA ALA A 204 -8.76 5.74 -4.67
C ALA A 204 -7.69 4.72 -4.28
N PHE A 205 -8.03 3.85 -3.35
CA PHE A 205 -7.26 2.66 -3.01
C PHE A 205 -8.22 1.51 -2.69
N HIS A 206 -7.69 0.30 -2.85
CA HIS A 206 -8.21 -0.88 -2.21
C HIS A 206 -7.30 -1.25 -1.03
N HIS A 207 -7.90 -1.69 0.08
CA HIS A 207 -7.21 -2.15 1.28
C HIS A 207 -7.69 -3.54 1.64
N THR A 208 -6.77 -4.44 1.96
CA THR A 208 -7.08 -5.69 2.68
C THR A 208 -6.62 -5.55 4.12
N LEU A 209 -7.55 -5.70 5.05
CA LEU A 209 -7.33 -5.54 6.49
C LEU A 209 -7.61 -6.84 7.24
N SER A 210 -6.79 -7.16 8.22
CA SER A 210 -7.08 -8.19 9.23
C SER A 210 -6.31 -7.88 10.51
N ARG A 211 -6.75 -8.44 11.64
CA ARG A 211 -6.15 -8.19 12.95
C ARG A 211 -5.84 -9.50 13.67
N ALA A 212 -4.72 -9.55 14.39
CA ALA A 212 -4.37 -10.71 15.20
C ALA A 212 -5.49 -11.10 16.18
N GLY A 213 -5.79 -12.38 16.26
CA GLY A 213 -6.87 -12.92 17.09
C GLY A 213 -8.29 -12.74 16.53
N GLU A 214 -8.46 -12.06 15.39
CA GLU A 214 -9.76 -11.95 14.71
C GLU A 214 -9.76 -12.85 13.47
N ASN A 215 -10.73 -13.76 13.38
CA ASN A 215 -10.93 -14.60 12.18
C ASN A 215 -11.71 -13.83 11.10
N GLN A 216 -11.30 -12.59 10.84
CA GLN A 216 -11.95 -11.70 9.89
C GLN A 216 -10.92 -11.06 8.96
N ILE A 217 -11.25 -11.00 7.68
CA ILE A 217 -10.50 -10.26 6.67
C ILE A 217 -11.47 -9.35 5.95
N LEU A 218 -11.15 -8.05 5.87
CA LEU A 218 -11.96 -7.05 5.21
C LEU A 218 -11.27 -6.58 3.91
N SER A 219 -12.03 -6.59 2.83
CA SER A 219 -11.74 -5.92 1.57
C SER A 219 -12.42 -4.57 1.56
N VAL A 220 -11.67 -3.48 1.42
CA VAL A 220 -12.18 -2.10 1.44
C VAL A 220 -11.78 -1.40 0.16
N GLU A 221 -12.74 -1.17 -0.74
CA GLU A 221 -12.56 -0.26 -1.87
C GLU A 221 -13.07 1.13 -1.49
N ALA A 222 -12.24 2.16 -1.60
CA ALA A 222 -12.62 3.52 -1.25
C ALA A 222 -12.14 4.53 -2.30
N THR A 223 -13.09 5.30 -2.83
CA THR A 223 -12.91 6.29 -3.90
C THR A 223 -13.49 7.65 -3.48
N GLY A 224 -13.21 8.71 -4.24
CA GLY A 224 -13.85 10.01 -4.03
C GLY A 224 -15.37 10.03 -4.26
N SER A 225 -15.94 9.00 -4.89
CA SER A 225 -17.37 8.92 -5.23
C SER A 225 -18.14 7.87 -4.41
N GLY A 226 -17.46 7.18 -3.48
CA GLY A 226 -18.07 6.11 -2.68
C GLY A 226 -17.07 5.07 -2.22
N CYS A 227 -17.52 4.21 -1.33
CA CYS A 227 -16.74 3.12 -0.77
C CYS A 227 -17.57 1.83 -0.64
N SER A 228 -16.89 0.70 -0.52
CA SER A 228 -17.48 -0.61 -0.26
C SER A 228 -16.58 -1.41 0.65
N VAL A 229 -17.16 -1.93 1.74
CA VAL A 229 -16.50 -2.86 2.67
C VAL A 229 -17.13 -4.23 2.49
N ARG A 230 -16.31 -5.26 2.30
CA ARG A 230 -16.75 -6.65 2.16
C ARG A 230 -15.89 -7.54 3.02
N GLU A 231 -16.51 -8.45 3.73
CA GLU A 231 -15.78 -9.54 4.38
C GLU A 231 -15.36 -10.58 3.35
N ILE A 232 -14.09 -10.99 3.42
CA ILE A 232 -13.53 -12.09 2.65
C ILE A 232 -13.80 -13.37 3.45
N THR A 233 -14.64 -14.25 2.92
CA THR A 233 -15.03 -15.53 3.56
C THR A 233 -14.43 -16.76 2.86
N GLN A 234 -13.76 -16.55 1.73
CA GLN A 234 -13.10 -17.56 0.90
C GLN A 234 -11.81 -16.95 0.36
N VAL A 235 -10.95 -17.75 -0.26
CA VAL A 235 -9.76 -17.21 -0.94
C VAL A 235 -10.19 -16.15 -1.96
N ALA A 236 -9.57 -14.98 -1.90
CA ALA A 236 -9.86 -13.86 -2.78
C ALA A 236 -8.55 -13.18 -3.20
N GLY A 237 -8.57 -12.57 -4.39
CA GLY A 237 -7.47 -11.79 -4.90
C GLY A 237 -7.93 -10.43 -5.38
N HIS A 238 -7.05 -9.44 -5.27
CA HIS A 238 -7.31 -8.08 -5.73
C HIS A 238 -6.09 -7.54 -6.50
N ALA A 239 -6.30 -7.07 -7.72
CA ALA A 239 -5.32 -6.37 -8.55
C ALA A 239 -5.48 -4.85 -8.37
N ASN A 240 -5.57 -4.05 -9.43
CA ASN A 240 -5.52 -2.58 -9.37
C ASN A 240 -6.75 -1.87 -9.96
N HIS A 241 -7.93 -2.48 -9.87
CA HIS A 241 -9.20 -1.86 -10.26
C HIS A 241 -10.33 -2.32 -9.33
N LEU A 242 -11.40 -1.54 -9.28
CA LEU A 242 -12.59 -1.84 -8.47
C LEU A 242 -13.28 -3.09 -9.02
N VAL A 243 -13.57 -4.03 -8.13
CA VAL A 243 -14.29 -5.29 -8.41
C VAL A 243 -15.53 -5.46 -7.51
N HIS A 244 -15.75 -4.58 -6.53
CA HIS A 244 -16.95 -4.65 -5.70
C HIS A 244 -18.20 -4.22 -6.51
N PRO A 245 -19.29 -5.03 -6.52
CA PRO A 245 -20.51 -4.70 -7.25
C PRO A 245 -21.13 -3.35 -6.86
N ALA A 246 -20.98 -2.93 -5.61
CA ALA A 246 -21.47 -1.65 -5.11
C ALA A 246 -20.82 -0.43 -5.80
N LEU A 247 -19.63 -0.60 -6.40
CA LEU A 247 -18.87 0.44 -7.08
C LEU A 247 -18.78 0.19 -8.60
N ALA A 248 -19.58 -0.73 -9.15
CA ALA A 248 -19.51 -1.13 -10.57
C ALA A 248 -19.73 0.03 -11.57
N ASN A 249 -20.44 1.09 -11.15
CA ASN A 249 -20.72 2.27 -11.97
C ASN A 249 -19.68 3.38 -11.83
N ILE A 250 -18.66 3.21 -10.98
CA ILE A 250 -17.58 4.19 -10.83
C ILE A 250 -16.64 4.09 -12.02
N GLU A 251 -16.49 5.20 -12.75
CA GLU A 251 -15.59 5.26 -13.88
C GLU A 251 -14.12 5.16 -13.43
N GLN A 252 -13.39 4.25 -14.07
CA GLN A 252 -11.99 3.94 -13.76
C GLN A 252 -11.23 3.53 -15.01
N VAL A 253 -9.90 3.60 -14.94
CA VAL A 253 -9.01 3.05 -15.96
C VAL A 253 -8.56 1.66 -15.52
N VAL A 254 -8.98 0.63 -16.25
CA VAL A 254 -8.52 -0.75 -16.04
C VAL A 254 -7.42 -1.05 -17.06
N THR A 255 -6.18 -1.21 -16.60
CA THR A 255 -5.06 -1.57 -17.47
C THR A 255 -5.16 -3.03 -17.90
N GLY A 256 -4.58 -3.38 -19.05
CA GLY A 256 -4.52 -4.76 -19.52
C GLY A 256 -3.85 -5.70 -18.50
N SER A 257 -2.74 -5.25 -17.89
CA SER A 257 -2.06 -5.95 -16.79
C SER A 257 -3.00 -6.19 -15.60
N SER A 258 -3.72 -5.16 -15.14
CA SER A 258 -4.59 -5.33 -13.97
C SER A 258 -5.77 -6.26 -14.25
N ALA A 259 -6.38 -6.19 -15.43
CA ALA A 259 -7.48 -7.09 -15.81
C ALA A 259 -7.00 -8.54 -15.88
N SER A 260 -5.86 -8.77 -16.52
CA SER A 260 -5.23 -10.09 -16.64
C SER A 260 -4.90 -10.73 -15.30
N ARG A 261 -4.23 -9.98 -14.41
CA ARG A 261 -3.90 -10.46 -13.07
C ARG A 261 -5.15 -10.76 -12.25
N GLN A 262 -6.18 -9.93 -12.33
CA GLN A 262 -7.45 -10.20 -11.65
C GLN A 262 -8.14 -11.47 -12.18
N GLN A 263 -8.11 -11.70 -13.50
CA GLN A 263 -8.64 -12.93 -14.09
C GLN A 263 -7.83 -14.15 -13.65
N ARG A 264 -6.50 -14.03 -13.56
CA ARG A 264 -5.62 -15.10 -13.08
C ARG A 264 -5.90 -15.45 -11.62
N LEU A 265 -6.15 -14.45 -10.77
CA LEU A 265 -6.59 -14.62 -9.39
C LEU A 265 -7.91 -15.40 -9.30
N GLU A 266 -8.87 -15.07 -10.15
CA GLU A 266 -10.16 -15.75 -10.20
C GLU A 266 -10.04 -17.21 -10.68
N GLN A 267 -9.10 -17.49 -11.61
CA GLN A 267 -8.80 -18.86 -12.03
C GLN A 267 -8.27 -19.69 -10.87
N TRP A 268 -7.29 -19.20 -10.10
CA TRP A 268 -6.82 -19.93 -8.91
C TRP A 268 -7.91 -20.16 -7.89
N ARG A 269 -8.71 -19.13 -7.61
CA ARG A 269 -9.84 -19.24 -6.69
C ARG A 269 -10.76 -20.39 -7.05
N SER A 270 -11.08 -20.57 -8.34
CA SER A 270 -11.94 -21.67 -8.80
C SER A 270 -11.29 -23.06 -8.75
N GLY A 271 -9.95 -23.12 -8.68
CA GLY A 271 -9.19 -24.38 -8.57
C GLY A 271 -8.80 -24.77 -7.14
N LEU A 272 -8.90 -23.86 -6.16
CA LEU A 272 -8.53 -24.12 -4.77
C LEU A 272 -9.66 -24.82 -4.00
N PRO A 273 -9.33 -25.65 -2.98
CA PRO A 273 -10.33 -26.14 -2.03
C PRO A 273 -11.05 -24.96 -1.37
N GLU A 274 -12.36 -25.06 -1.19
CA GLU A 274 -13.26 -23.95 -0.79
C GLU A 274 -12.87 -23.15 0.47
N LYS A 275 -11.88 -23.58 1.27
CA LYS A 275 -11.62 -23.03 2.62
C LYS A 275 -10.17 -22.82 3.04
N ALA A 276 -9.18 -23.27 2.28
CA ALA A 276 -7.80 -23.27 2.75
C ALA A 276 -6.85 -22.54 1.79
N LEU A 277 -6.06 -21.64 2.36
CA LEU A 277 -4.92 -20.96 1.76
C LEU A 277 -3.77 -21.03 2.77
N SER A 278 -2.77 -21.85 2.46
CA SER A 278 -1.51 -21.83 3.21
C SER A 278 -0.65 -20.62 2.80
N PRO A 279 0.28 -20.19 3.67
CA PRO A 279 1.26 -19.14 3.34
C PRO A 279 2.07 -19.46 2.07
N ASP A 280 2.46 -20.73 1.90
CA ASP A 280 3.22 -21.19 0.73
C ASP A 280 2.38 -21.15 -0.55
N GLU A 281 1.10 -21.52 -0.50
CA GLU A 281 0.18 -21.38 -1.63
C GLU A 281 -0.04 -19.91 -1.99
N ALA A 282 -0.20 -19.02 -1.00
CA ALA A 282 -0.34 -17.58 -1.24
C ALA A 282 0.91 -17.00 -1.93
N LEU A 283 2.10 -17.41 -1.49
CA LEU A 283 3.36 -17.02 -2.13
C LEU A 283 3.50 -17.61 -3.54
N ALA A 284 3.10 -18.87 -3.76
CA ALA A 284 3.15 -19.51 -5.06
C ALA A 284 2.24 -18.80 -6.08
N ILE A 285 1.03 -18.44 -5.66
CA ILE A 285 0.08 -17.62 -6.42
C ILE A 285 0.73 -16.29 -6.82
N LEU A 286 1.35 -15.59 -5.88
CA LEU A 286 2.03 -14.32 -6.13
C LEU A 286 3.36 -14.45 -6.88
N SER A 287 3.85 -15.68 -7.12
CA SER A 287 5.06 -15.97 -7.87
C SER A 287 4.77 -16.38 -9.32
N ASP A 288 3.50 -16.32 -9.76
CA ASP A 288 3.09 -16.76 -11.08
C ASP A 288 3.57 -15.84 -12.20
N THR A 289 4.10 -16.48 -13.24
CA THR A 289 4.62 -15.82 -14.44
C THR A 289 3.80 -16.16 -15.69
N GLN A 290 2.55 -16.64 -15.55
CA GLN A 290 1.79 -17.26 -16.66
C GLN A 290 0.65 -16.41 -17.21
N SER A 291 0.40 -15.20 -16.68
CA SER A 291 -0.68 -14.33 -17.18
C SER A 291 -0.22 -13.37 -18.28
N GLU A 292 -1.07 -13.20 -19.30
CA GLU A 292 -0.89 -12.31 -20.45
C GLU A 292 -1.87 -11.13 -20.36
N PRO A 293 -1.48 -9.87 -20.66
CA PRO A 293 -0.22 -9.48 -21.31
C PRO A 293 0.97 -9.38 -20.34
N LEU A 294 0.72 -9.36 -19.03
CA LEU A 294 1.76 -9.22 -18.02
C LEU A 294 1.47 -10.13 -16.81
N PRO A 295 2.50 -10.77 -16.24
CA PRO A 295 2.36 -11.73 -15.14
C PRO A 295 1.98 -11.09 -13.80
N VAL A 296 1.52 -11.90 -12.84
CA VAL A 296 1.37 -11.48 -11.43
C VAL A 296 2.72 -11.15 -10.81
N TYR A 297 3.74 -11.98 -11.08
CA TYR A 297 5.11 -11.71 -10.67
C TYR A 297 5.88 -11.03 -11.80
N ARG A 298 6.10 -9.72 -11.67
CA ARG A 298 6.72 -8.89 -12.70
C ARG A 298 8.22 -8.78 -12.46
N GLN A 299 9.03 -9.24 -13.40
CA GLN A 299 10.50 -9.15 -13.32
C GLN A 299 11.17 -8.75 -14.64
N ASP A 300 10.40 -8.55 -15.71
CA ASP A 300 10.98 -8.27 -17.02
C ASP A 300 11.63 -6.89 -17.01
N PRO A 301 12.94 -6.75 -17.29
CA PRO A 301 13.58 -5.45 -17.45
C PRO A 301 13.04 -4.64 -18.63
N GLN A 302 12.32 -5.27 -19.54
CA GLN A 302 11.63 -4.66 -20.70
C GLN A 302 10.13 -4.51 -20.47
N ASP A 303 9.67 -4.63 -19.22
CA ASP A 303 8.27 -4.42 -18.87
C ASP A 303 7.77 -3.08 -19.46
N PRO A 304 6.71 -3.09 -20.29
CA PRO A 304 6.24 -1.90 -20.99
C PRO A 304 5.65 -0.83 -20.07
N ASP A 305 5.32 -1.18 -18.82
CA ASP A 305 4.86 -0.22 -17.80
C ASP A 305 6.03 0.35 -16.95
N ASP A 306 7.27 -0.11 -17.16
CA ASP A 306 8.45 0.18 -16.30
C ASP A 306 8.17 -0.15 -14.83
N GLU A 307 7.49 -1.28 -14.59
CA GLU A 307 7.11 -1.79 -13.26
C GLU A 307 7.63 -3.22 -13.04
N ASN A 308 8.28 -3.48 -11.92
CA ASN A 308 8.64 -4.83 -11.47
C ASN A 308 8.22 -5.03 -10.00
N THR A 309 7.98 -6.28 -9.61
CA THR A 309 7.73 -6.63 -8.22
C THR A 309 8.97 -6.40 -7.37
N LEU A 310 8.89 -5.39 -6.49
CA LEU A 310 9.99 -4.95 -5.64
C LEU A 310 10.07 -5.78 -4.35
N ALA A 311 8.91 -6.19 -3.84
CA ALA A 311 8.80 -7.04 -2.67
C ALA A 311 7.48 -7.82 -2.65
N THR A 312 7.48 -8.95 -1.95
CA THR A 312 6.28 -9.69 -1.60
C THR A 312 6.24 -9.94 -0.13
N ALA A 313 5.17 -9.52 0.52
CA ALA A 313 4.93 -9.83 1.92
C ALA A 313 3.95 -10.99 2.06
N VAL A 314 4.16 -11.82 3.07
CA VAL A 314 3.21 -12.84 3.52
C VAL A 314 3.02 -12.64 5.02
N PHE A 315 1.77 -12.43 5.44
CA PHE A 315 1.35 -12.26 6.81
C PHE A 315 0.52 -13.47 7.25
N THR A 316 0.82 -13.99 8.44
CA THR A 316 0.03 -15.02 9.13
C THR A 316 -0.45 -14.46 10.46
N LEU A 317 -1.77 -14.40 10.63
CA LEU A 317 -2.38 -13.82 11.82
C LEU A 317 -2.89 -14.95 12.72
N GLN A 318 -2.41 -14.97 13.95
CA GLN A 318 -2.80 -15.96 14.96
C GLN A 318 -3.25 -15.23 16.22
N GLN A 319 -3.78 -15.97 17.19
CA GLN A 319 -4.05 -15.38 18.51
C GLN A 319 -2.76 -14.81 19.11
N GLY A 320 -2.80 -13.54 19.51
CA GLY A 320 -1.70 -12.85 20.19
C GLY A 320 -0.48 -12.49 19.34
N LYS A 321 -0.48 -12.75 18.01
CA LYS A 321 0.65 -12.37 17.15
C LYS A 321 0.33 -12.31 15.65
N VAL A 322 1.14 -11.52 14.94
CA VAL A 322 1.26 -11.54 13.48
C VAL A 322 2.67 -11.94 13.10
N GLY A 323 2.81 -13.06 12.39
CA GLY A 323 4.05 -13.41 11.69
C GLY A 323 4.10 -12.73 10.34
N TRP A 324 5.26 -12.24 9.93
CA TRP A 324 5.45 -11.68 8.59
C TRP A 324 6.77 -12.12 7.97
N GLN A 325 6.75 -12.33 6.66
CA GLN A 325 7.89 -12.69 5.84
C GLN A 325 7.89 -11.83 4.59
N VAL A 326 9.07 -11.41 4.14
CA VAL A 326 9.24 -10.63 2.92
C VAL A 326 10.24 -11.29 1.99
N TYR A 327 9.83 -11.44 0.73
CA TYR A 327 10.56 -12.05 -0.37
C TYR A 327 10.83 -11.00 -1.45
N ARG A 328 11.92 -11.18 -2.20
CA ARG A 328 12.20 -10.39 -3.41
C ARG A 328 12.56 -11.33 -4.55
N GLY A 329 13.68 -11.09 -5.25
CA GLY A 329 14.08 -11.86 -6.44
C GLY A 329 14.18 -13.38 -6.24
N ASN A 330 14.47 -13.85 -5.02
CA ASN A 330 14.38 -15.27 -4.67
C ASN A 330 13.07 -15.55 -3.91
N ARG A 331 12.18 -16.34 -4.52
CA ARG A 331 10.89 -16.74 -3.92
C ARG A 331 10.97 -17.97 -3.01
N ASN A 332 12.10 -18.68 -3.00
CA ASN A 332 12.27 -19.87 -2.17
C ASN A 332 12.82 -19.55 -0.78
N ASN A 333 13.41 -18.37 -0.59
CA ASN A 333 13.97 -17.94 0.68
C ASN A 333 13.50 -16.52 1.00
N GLN A 334 12.90 -16.35 2.17
CA GLN A 334 12.55 -15.04 2.70
C GLN A 334 13.83 -14.23 2.95
N GLU A 335 13.81 -12.97 2.54
CA GLU A 335 14.94 -12.06 2.75
C GLU A 335 14.86 -11.36 4.11
N ASN A 336 13.63 -11.12 4.59
CA ASN A 336 13.37 -10.56 5.91
C ASN A 336 12.16 -11.27 6.53
N GLN A 337 12.12 -11.32 7.86
CA GLN A 337 10.99 -11.85 8.61
C GLN A 337 10.92 -11.22 9.99
N GLY A 338 9.75 -11.28 10.62
CA GLY A 338 9.56 -10.84 11.99
C GLY A 338 8.21 -11.25 12.55
N VAL A 339 7.99 -10.86 13.80
CA VAL A 339 6.76 -11.14 14.53
C VAL A 339 6.36 -9.88 15.29
N VAL A 340 5.09 -9.50 15.18
CA VAL A 340 4.47 -8.53 16.08
C VAL A 340 3.69 -9.31 17.13
N LEU A 341 4.04 -9.12 18.40
CA LEU A 341 3.28 -9.68 19.51
C LEU A 341 2.18 -8.69 19.90
N VAL A 342 0.96 -9.20 20.05
CA VAL A 342 -0.22 -8.42 20.44
C VAL A 342 -0.64 -8.90 21.82
N PRO A 343 -0.53 -8.06 22.85
CA PRO A 343 -1.05 -8.39 24.18
C PRO A 343 -2.54 -8.72 24.11
N GLU A 344 -2.98 -9.70 24.90
CA GLU A 344 -4.39 -9.99 25.11
C GLU A 344 -5.14 -8.81 25.76
#